data_AF-A0A7L3GN79-F1
#
_entry.id   AF-A0A7L3GN79-F1
#
_cell.length_a   1.000
_cell.length_b   1.000
_cell.length_c   1.000
_cell.angle_alpha   90.00
_cell.angle_beta   90.00
_cell.angle_gamma   90.00
#
_symmetry.space_group_name_H-M   'P 1'
#
loop_
_entity.id
_entity.type
_entity.pdbx_description
1 polymer ?
#
loop_
_entity_poly.entity_id
_entity_poly.type
_entity_poly.pdbx_seq_one_letter_code
_entity_poly.pdbx_strand_id
1 'polypeptide(L)'
;KIFQAVVSCIGRDGTIYIIPKSFEIELTKLMTEIQSNFKCLGLLEPYCWKKGEACVVRGSDTMWYRGKVVELGGSTLQVQYIDHGYIERIPQCHLYPTTLYTGIPPFCIPCQLYKTVPIGNIWQQDAVDCLQELLTNEEVEIHVQELPDNPWGKLSINLYFGRTSLTSFMVYQKYCVAEDCSDIPELELLEGDFPILPSYMLPPLPSPGDTFPVRVTHLVSPKEVYICLDPSKNLMKQSTTEGDANCDSESLDEALKWCNKSVECFPLLTHFQ
;
A
#
# COMPACT_ATOMS: atom_id res chain seq x y z
N LYS A 1 -11.71 13.46 -15.79
CA LYS A 1 -10.87 13.64 -17.01
C LYS A 1 -10.08 12.35 -17.24
N ILE A 2 -9.96 11.85 -18.47
CA ILE A 2 -9.23 10.61 -18.78
C ILE A 2 -8.04 10.93 -19.69
N PHE A 3 -6.86 10.36 -19.42
CA PHE A 3 -5.69 10.49 -20.28
C PHE A 3 -4.70 9.33 -20.06
N GLN A 4 -3.81 9.12 -21.04
CA GLN A 4 -2.72 8.14 -20.95
C GLN A 4 -1.47 8.78 -20.34
N ALA A 5 -0.77 8.04 -19.49
CA ALA A 5 0.46 8.46 -18.84
C ALA A 5 1.42 7.29 -18.68
N VAL A 6 2.69 7.59 -18.42
CA VAL A 6 3.68 6.60 -17.98
C VAL A 6 3.94 6.82 -16.50
N VAL A 7 3.96 5.75 -15.71
CA VAL A 7 4.37 5.82 -14.30
C VAL A 7 5.89 5.90 -14.25
N SER A 8 6.43 7.03 -13.80
CA SER A 8 7.86 7.27 -13.76
C SER A 8 8.53 6.67 -12.52
N CYS A 9 7.87 6.72 -11.36
CA CYS A 9 8.34 6.08 -10.14
C CYS A 9 7.23 5.98 -9.08
N ILE A 10 7.47 5.19 -8.04
CA ILE A 10 6.64 5.13 -6.84
C ILE A 10 7.45 5.66 -5.65
N GLY A 11 6.89 6.64 -4.95
CA GLY A 11 7.47 7.21 -3.74
C GLY A 11 7.39 6.25 -2.56
N ARG A 12 8.29 6.43 -1.59
CA ARG A 12 8.31 5.63 -0.34
C ARG A 12 7.02 5.73 0.49
N ASP A 13 6.22 6.77 0.26
CA ASP A 13 4.93 7.01 0.89
C ASP A 13 3.74 6.51 0.04
N GLY A 14 4.00 5.69 -0.99
CA GLY A 14 3.00 5.20 -1.93
C GLY A 14 2.52 6.24 -2.96
N THR A 15 3.15 7.42 -3.04
CA THR A 15 2.83 8.39 -4.09
C THR A 15 3.17 7.83 -5.46
N ILE A 16 2.22 7.87 -6.39
CA ILE A 16 2.42 7.44 -7.77
C ILE A 16 2.81 8.65 -8.60
N TYR A 17 4.00 8.65 -9.19
CA TYR A 17 4.47 9.76 -10.02
C TYR A 17 4.26 9.42 -11.49
N ILE A 18 3.46 10.22 -12.18
CA ILE A 18 3.10 9.98 -13.57
C ILE A 18 3.60 11.10 -14.49
N ILE A 19 3.91 10.76 -15.73
CA ILE A 19 4.21 11.70 -16.81
C ILE A 19 3.12 11.52 -17.88
N PRO A 20 2.22 12.50 -18.07
CA PRO A 20 1.22 12.43 -19.14
C PRO A 20 1.89 12.24 -20.50
N LYS A 21 1.34 11.36 -21.35
CA LYS A 21 1.89 11.17 -22.71
C LYS A 21 1.92 12.44 -23.55
N SER A 22 0.99 13.36 -23.27
CA SER A 22 0.96 14.67 -23.92
C SER A 22 2.20 15.53 -23.65
N PHE A 23 3.01 15.20 -22.64
CA PHE A 23 4.22 15.95 -22.26
C PHE A 23 5.52 15.31 -22.76
N GLU A 24 5.46 14.13 -23.38
CA GLU A 24 6.65 13.35 -23.76
C GLU A 24 7.57 14.13 -24.70
N ILE A 25 7.00 14.83 -25.67
CA ILE A 25 7.75 15.60 -26.67
C ILE A 25 8.44 16.80 -26.00
N GLU A 26 7.73 17.58 -25.18
CA GLU A 26 8.33 18.72 -24.48
C GLU A 26 9.39 18.28 -23.47
N LEU A 27 9.14 17.21 -22.72
CA LEU A 27 10.10 16.67 -21.77
C LEU A 27 11.37 16.22 -22.49
N THR A 28 11.25 15.51 -23.61
CA THR A 28 12.41 15.05 -24.42
C THR A 28 13.23 16.23 -24.94
N LYS A 29 12.56 17.29 -25.42
CA LYS A 29 13.23 18.52 -25.85
C LYS A 29 13.99 19.18 -24.71
N LEU A 30 13.36 19.33 -23.55
CA LEU A 30 13.99 19.91 -22.37
C LEU A 30 15.19 19.07 -21.90
N MET A 31 15.06 17.75 -21.83
CA MET A 31 16.14 16.86 -21.42
C MET A 31 17.35 16.98 -22.36
N THR A 32 17.10 17.07 -23.68
CA THR A 32 18.15 17.29 -24.69
C THR A 32 18.84 18.64 -24.52
N GLU A 33 18.06 19.70 -24.27
CA GLU A 33 18.58 21.04 -24.05
C GLU A 33 19.47 21.10 -22.79
N ILE A 34 19.00 20.52 -21.68
CA ILE A 34 19.76 20.45 -20.42
C ILE A 34 21.08 19.69 -20.64
N GLN A 35 21.06 18.55 -21.35
CA GLN A 35 22.30 17.83 -21.66
C GLN A 35 23.30 18.69 -22.41
N SER A 36 22.84 19.49 -23.37
CA SER A 36 23.68 20.37 -24.18
C SER A 36 24.28 21.51 -23.33
N ASN A 37 23.44 22.19 -22.55
CA ASN A 37 23.84 23.38 -21.79
C ASN A 37 24.80 23.05 -20.63
N PHE A 38 24.73 21.84 -20.07
CA PHE A 38 25.50 21.44 -18.88
C PHE A 38 26.66 20.49 -19.21
N LYS A 39 26.89 20.14 -20.48
CA LYS A 39 27.89 19.15 -20.93
C LYS A 39 29.33 19.41 -20.45
N CYS A 40 29.75 20.67 -20.41
CA CYS A 40 31.15 21.05 -20.18
C CYS A 40 31.36 21.84 -18.88
N LEU A 41 30.47 21.69 -17.90
CA LEU A 41 30.61 22.40 -16.65
C LEU A 41 31.75 21.81 -15.82
N GLY A 42 32.66 22.70 -15.40
CA GLY A 42 33.79 22.39 -14.54
C GLY A 42 33.39 22.23 -13.08
N LEU A 43 34.37 21.96 -12.20
CA LEU A 43 34.13 21.88 -10.77
C LEU A 43 33.53 23.20 -10.24
N LEU A 44 32.41 23.08 -9.54
CA LEU A 44 31.77 24.22 -8.88
C LEU A 44 32.56 24.66 -7.66
N GLU A 45 32.54 25.98 -7.44
CA GLU A 45 32.90 26.55 -6.15
C GLU A 45 31.92 26.09 -5.05
N PRO A 46 32.35 26.07 -3.78
CA PRO A 46 31.48 25.72 -2.67
C PRO A 46 30.20 26.57 -2.65
N TYR A 47 29.04 25.93 -2.66
CA TYR A 47 27.74 26.59 -2.66
C TYR A 47 26.92 26.23 -1.42
N CYS A 48 26.29 27.21 -0.79
CA CYS A 48 25.46 27.02 0.40
C CYS A 48 23.99 26.80 0.02
N TRP A 49 23.61 25.54 -0.19
CA TRP A 49 22.27 25.13 -0.58
C TRP A 49 21.21 25.36 0.50
N LYS A 50 19.98 25.68 0.07
CA LYS A 50 18.79 25.78 0.92
C LYS A 50 17.75 24.73 0.55
N LYS A 51 16.98 24.29 1.56
CA LYS A 51 15.82 23.42 1.32
C LYS A 51 14.81 24.14 0.41
N GLY A 52 14.34 23.43 -0.60
CA GLY A 52 13.39 23.91 -1.60
C GLY A 52 14.03 24.61 -2.80
N GLU A 53 15.36 24.81 -2.80
CA GLU A 53 16.07 25.50 -3.87
C GLU A 53 16.12 24.67 -5.16
N ALA A 54 15.94 25.35 -6.30
CA ALA A 54 16.02 24.74 -7.62
C ALA A 54 17.48 24.53 -8.04
N CYS A 55 17.75 23.42 -8.71
CA CYS A 55 19.07 23.10 -9.23
C CYS A 55 18.98 22.35 -10.55
N VAL A 56 20.12 22.24 -11.23
CA VAL A 56 20.36 21.16 -12.19
C VAL A 56 21.27 20.14 -11.53
N VAL A 57 20.96 18.86 -11.65
CA VAL A 57 21.65 17.77 -10.95
C VAL A 57 22.21 16.78 -11.96
N ARG A 58 23.46 16.33 -11.74
CA ARG A 58 24.03 15.19 -12.46
C ARG A 58 23.70 13.90 -11.71
N GLY A 59 22.89 13.07 -12.33
CA GLY A 59 22.50 11.78 -11.78
C GLY A 59 23.65 10.77 -11.74
N SER A 60 23.39 9.65 -11.09
CA SER A 60 24.30 8.50 -11.04
C SER A 60 24.53 7.87 -12.42
N ASP A 61 23.57 8.02 -13.34
CA ASP A 61 23.67 7.70 -14.76
C ASP A 61 24.51 8.71 -15.58
N THR A 62 25.10 9.70 -14.92
CA THR A 62 25.91 10.78 -15.50
C THR A 62 25.15 11.77 -16.39
N MET A 63 23.82 11.68 -16.43
CA MET A 63 22.95 12.58 -17.18
C MET A 63 22.49 13.76 -16.32
N TRP A 64 22.09 14.86 -16.95
CA TRP A 64 21.68 16.09 -16.28
C TRP A 64 20.16 16.22 -16.21
N TYR A 65 19.65 16.65 -15.05
CA TYR A 65 18.21 16.77 -14.81
C TYR A 65 17.87 18.05 -14.07
N ARG A 66 16.59 18.45 -14.10
CA ARG A 66 16.10 19.46 -13.16
C ARG A 66 15.90 18.82 -11.80
N GLY A 67 16.41 19.51 -10.79
CA GLY A 67 16.36 19.06 -9.40
C GLY A 67 15.76 20.12 -8.48
N LYS A 68 15.31 19.65 -7.32
CA LYS A 68 14.95 20.49 -6.18
C LYS A 68 15.54 19.90 -4.91
N VAL A 69 16.24 20.70 -4.12
CA VAL A 69 16.80 20.27 -2.84
C VAL A 69 15.65 20.00 -1.86
N VAL A 70 15.54 18.77 -1.38
CA VAL A 70 14.49 18.34 -0.44
C VAL A 70 15.00 18.40 1.00
N GLU A 71 16.26 17.98 1.20
CA GLU A 71 16.87 17.91 2.52
C GLU A 71 18.37 18.18 2.42
N LEU A 72 18.88 18.90 3.41
CA LEU A 72 20.31 19.17 3.56
C LEU A 72 20.95 18.02 4.35
N GLY A 73 22.14 17.62 3.93
CA GLY A 73 23.02 16.73 4.68
C GLY A 73 24.45 17.28 4.68
N GLY A 74 25.36 16.58 5.35
CA GLY A 74 26.77 17.00 5.45
C GLY A 74 27.45 17.07 4.08
N SER A 75 27.91 15.93 3.56
CA SER A 75 28.57 15.86 2.25
C SER A 75 27.61 15.62 1.07
N THR A 76 26.37 15.20 1.35
CA THR A 76 25.35 14.86 0.36
C THR A 76 24.04 15.57 0.67
N LEU A 77 23.23 15.80 -0.35
CA LEU A 77 21.91 16.41 -0.28
C LEU A 77 20.87 15.42 -0.82
N GLN A 78 19.63 15.46 -0.31
CA GLN A 78 18.53 14.80 -0.99
C GLN A 78 17.95 15.73 -2.06
N VAL A 79 17.88 15.24 -3.29
CA VAL A 79 17.42 16.00 -4.44
C VAL A 79 16.27 15.24 -5.09
N GLN A 80 15.16 15.93 -5.31
CA GLN A 80 14.05 15.42 -6.12
C GLN A 80 14.28 15.76 -7.58
N TYR A 81 14.20 14.76 -8.45
CA TYR A 81 14.20 14.92 -9.90
C TYR A 81 12.79 15.33 -10.31
N ILE A 82 12.56 16.64 -10.43
CA ILE A 82 11.19 17.17 -10.46
C ILE A 82 10.37 16.70 -11.67
N ASP A 83 11.05 16.28 -12.76
CA ASP A 83 10.40 15.80 -13.98
C ASP A 83 10.14 14.28 -13.98
N HIS A 84 10.62 13.56 -12.97
CA HIS A 84 10.46 12.11 -12.84
C HIS A 84 9.89 11.67 -11.47
N GLY A 85 9.92 12.55 -10.47
CA GLY A 85 9.32 12.35 -9.16
C GLY A 85 10.22 11.69 -8.10
N TYR A 86 11.24 10.93 -8.51
CA TYR A 86 12.10 10.20 -7.57
C TYR A 86 13.11 11.11 -6.86
N ILE A 87 13.60 10.63 -5.71
CA ILE A 87 14.53 11.35 -4.83
C ILE A 87 15.80 10.51 -4.68
N GLU A 88 16.96 11.15 -4.86
CA GLU A 88 18.27 10.53 -4.69
C GLU A 88 19.14 11.34 -3.73
N ARG A 89 20.09 10.67 -3.07
CA ARG A 89 21.14 11.35 -2.30
C ARG A 89 22.32 11.61 -3.21
N ILE A 90 22.63 12.89 -3.43
CA ILE A 90 23.62 13.33 -4.40
C ILE A 90 24.73 14.15 -3.71
N PRO A 91 26.01 13.97 -4.08
CA PRO A 91 27.10 14.85 -3.62
C PRO A 91 26.90 16.29 -4.09
N GLN A 92 27.24 17.26 -3.24
CA GLN A 92 27.04 18.69 -3.58
C GLN A 92 27.73 19.12 -4.89
N CYS A 93 28.87 18.50 -5.24
CA CYS A 93 29.60 18.80 -6.49
C CYS A 93 28.89 18.38 -7.77
N HIS A 94 27.77 17.65 -7.68
CA HIS A 94 26.94 17.27 -8.83
C HIS A 94 25.73 18.21 -9.02
N LEU A 95 25.52 19.19 -8.15
CA LEU A 95 24.40 20.13 -8.25
C LEU A 95 24.87 21.50 -8.71
N TYR A 96 24.12 22.13 -9.61
CA TYR A 96 24.37 23.47 -10.14
C TYR A 96 23.20 24.40 -9.79
N PRO A 97 23.45 25.51 -9.07
CA PRO A 97 22.41 26.49 -8.80
C PRO A 97 22.05 27.18 -10.11
N THR A 98 20.77 27.23 -10.45
CA THR A 98 20.33 27.86 -11.70
C THR A 98 18.86 28.24 -11.66
N THR A 99 18.54 29.35 -12.31
CA THR A 99 17.17 29.83 -12.53
C THR A 99 16.73 29.67 -13.98
N LEU A 100 17.57 29.09 -14.86
CA LEU A 100 17.29 28.99 -16.30
C LEU A 100 15.97 28.27 -16.60
N TYR A 101 15.61 27.29 -15.77
CA TYR A 101 14.45 26.42 -16.01
C TYR A 101 13.31 26.58 -14.99
N THR A 102 13.38 27.58 -14.10
CA THR A 102 12.37 27.74 -13.04
C THR A 102 11.03 28.24 -13.56
N GLY A 103 10.99 28.78 -14.79
CA GLY A 103 9.75 29.18 -15.47
C GLY A 103 8.97 28.03 -16.12
N ILE A 104 9.57 26.83 -16.20
CA ILE A 104 8.93 25.65 -16.80
C ILE A 104 8.33 24.81 -15.66
N PRO A 105 7.04 24.47 -15.66
CA PRO A 105 6.46 23.58 -14.66
C PRO A 105 7.10 22.18 -14.69
N PRO A 106 7.08 21.42 -13.57
CA PRO A 106 7.45 20.00 -13.58
C PRO A 106 6.59 19.20 -14.54
N PHE A 107 7.19 18.27 -15.29
CA PHE A 107 6.46 17.37 -16.19
C PHE A 107 5.83 16.16 -15.48
N CYS A 108 6.26 15.90 -14.25
CA CYS A 108 5.74 14.83 -13.42
C CYS A 108 4.62 15.33 -12.52
N ILE A 109 3.54 14.54 -12.41
CA ILE A 109 2.39 14.81 -11.56
C ILE A 109 2.37 13.78 -10.42
N PRO A 110 2.42 14.20 -9.15
CA PRO A 110 2.23 13.30 -8.02
C PRO A 110 0.75 12.92 -7.90
N CYS A 111 0.48 11.65 -7.68
CA CYS A 111 -0.87 11.10 -7.61
C CYS A 111 -1.06 10.21 -6.37
N GLN A 112 -2.32 10.09 -5.96
CA GLN A 112 -2.78 9.14 -4.95
C GLN A 112 -4.01 8.39 -5.47
N LEU A 113 -4.20 7.16 -5.03
CA LEU A 113 -5.40 6.40 -5.38
C LEU A 113 -6.63 7.00 -4.70
N TYR A 114 -7.71 7.15 -5.46
CA TYR A 114 -8.95 7.73 -5.00
C TYR A 114 -9.65 6.79 -4.02
N LYS A 115 -10.06 7.33 -2.86
CA LYS A 115 -10.81 6.62 -1.82
C LYS A 115 -10.18 5.29 -1.41
N THR A 116 -8.86 5.26 -1.29
CA THR A 116 -8.13 4.11 -0.75
C THR A 116 -7.43 4.47 0.55
N VAL A 117 -7.65 3.64 1.58
CA VAL A 117 -6.95 3.75 2.85
C VAL A 117 -5.98 2.58 2.98
N PRO A 118 -4.66 2.82 3.02
CA PRO A 118 -3.69 1.76 3.21
C PRO A 118 -3.86 1.09 4.59
N ILE A 119 -3.55 -0.20 4.67
CA ILE A 119 -3.61 -0.92 5.95
C ILE A 119 -2.62 -0.28 6.94
N GLY A 120 -3.12 0.03 8.14
CA GLY A 120 -2.33 0.77 9.15
C GLY A 120 -2.20 2.27 8.87
N ASN A 121 -2.99 2.83 7.94
CA ASN A 121 -3.02 4.24 7.54
C ASN A 121 -1.72 4.77 6.92
N ILE A 122 -0.78 3.88 6.59
CA ILE A 122 0.48 4.20 5.91
C ILE A 122 0.76 3.06 4.93
N TRP A 123 1.20 3.39 3.72
CA TRP A 123 1.65 2.37 2.76
C TRP A 123 2.87 1.64 3.32
N GLN A 124 2.71 0.33 3.51
CA GLN A 124 3.79 -0.54 3.97
C GLN A 124 4.78 -0.81 2.83
N GLN A 125 6.01 -1.20 3.19
CA GLN A 125 7.09 -1.34 2.21
C GLN A 125 6.79 -2.42 1.17
N ASP A 126 6.21 -3.55 1.57
CA ASP A 126 5.75 -4.62 0.68
C ASP A 126 4.71 -4.15 -0.35
N ALA A 127 3.76 -3.31 0.08
CA ALA A 127 2.79 -2.69 -0.83
C ALA A 127 3.47 -1.74 -1.82
N VAL A 128 4.44 -0.94 -1.36
CA VAL A 128 5.22 -0.02 -2.22
C VAL A 128 6.08 -0.79 -3.21
N ASP A 129 6.75 -1.85 -2.78
CA ASP A 129 7.58 -2.71 -3.63
C ASP A 129 6.72 -3.38 -4.70
N CYS A 130 5.54 -3.88 -4.32
CA CYS A 130 4.57 -4.43 -5.27
C CYS A 130 4.12 -3.40 -6.31
N LEU A 131 3.84 -2.15 -5.90
CA LEU A 131 3.52 -1.06 -6.82
C LEU A 131 4.70 -0.75 -7.76
N GLN A 132 5.93 -0.76 -7.24
CA GLN A 132 7.13 -0.50 -8.05
C GLN A 132 7.32 -1.57 -9.12
N GLU A 133 7.19 -2.84 -8.76
CA GLU A 133 7.30 -3.95 -9.71
C GLU A 133 6.21 -3.93 -10.77
N LEU A 134 4.99 -3.58 -10.38
CA LEU A 134 3.83 -3.62 -11.25
C LEU A 134 3.74 -2.45 -12.23
N LEU A 135 4.22 -1.26 -11.83
CA LEU A 135 3.90 -0.01 -12.53
C LEU A 135 5.11 0.72 -13.09
N THR A 136 6.33 0.49 -12.61
CA THR A 136 7.47 1.34 -13.02
C THR A 136 7.71 1.24 -14.52
N ASN A 137 7.68 2.38 -15.21
CA ASN A 137 7.76 2.54 -16.67
C ASN A 137 6.57 1.95 -17.45
N GLU A 138 5.49 1.57 -16.79
CA GLU A 138 4.28 1.10 -17.46
C GLU A 138 3.41 2.25 -17.96
N GLU A 139 2.78 2.03 -19.11
CA GLU A 139 1.74 2.90 -19.64
C GLU A 139 0.40 2.58 -18.98
N VAL A 140 -0.24 3.62 -18.47
CA VAL A 140 -1.45 3.52 -17.67
C VAL A 140 -2.50 4.53 -18.12
N GLU A 141 -3.76 4.13 -18.01
CA GLU A 141 -4.89 5.02 -18.19
C GLU A 141 -5.27 5.65 -16.84
N ILE A 142 -5.29 6.98 -16.82
CA ILE A 142 -5.55 7.78 -15.63
C ILE A 142 -6.93 8.40 -15.71
N HIS A 143 -7.75 8.14 -14.70
CA HIS A 143 -9.08 8.72 -14.51
C HIS A 143 -9.05 9.66 -13.31
N VAL A 144 -9.02 10.97 -13.59
CA VAL A 144 -9.02 12.00 -12.53
C VAL A 144 -10.38 12.05 -11.84
N GLN A 145 -10.36 11.85 -10.52
CA GLN A 145 -11.53 11.93 -9.65
C GLN A 145 -11.58 13.27 -8.93
N GLU A 146 -10.49 13.70 -8.29
CA GLU A 146 -10.43 14.96 -7.55
C GLU A 146 -9.12 15.72 -7.81
N LEU A 147 -9.23 17.04 -7.88
CA LEU A 147 -8.08 17.94 -7.96
C LEU A 147 -7.58 18.24 -6.54
N PRO A 148 -6.26 18.38 -6.33
CA PRO A 148 -5.75 18.80 -5.05
C PRO A 148 -6.11 20.27 -4.76
N ASP A 149 -6.40 20.59 -3.50
CA ASP A 149 -6.62 21.98 -3.05
C ASP A 149 -5.38 22.85 -3.26
N ASN A 150 -4.20 22.24 -3.13
CA ASN A 150 -2.90 22.88 -3.32
C ASN A 150 -2.35 22.55 -4.72
N PRO A 151 -1.83 23.51 -5.50
CA PRO A 151 -1.24 23.23 -6.82
C PRO A 151 -0.07 22.25 -6.82
N TRP A 152 0.57 22.03 -5.66
CA TRP A 152 1.65 21.05 -5.46
C TRP A 152 1.17 19.78 -4.73
N GLY A 153 -0.14 19.62 -4.54
CA GLY A 153 -0.74 18.44 -3.91
C GLY A 153 -0.82 17.24 -4.85
N LYS A 154 -1.27 16.11 -4.32
CA LYS A 154 -1.42 14.85 -5.06
C LYS A 154 -2.76 14.84 -5.79
N LEU A 155 -2.74 14.50 -7.08
CA LEU A 155 -3.96 14.29 -7.86
C LEU A 155 -4.65 12.99 -7.43
N SER A 156 -5.95 13.03 -7.14
CA SER A 156 -6.72 11.85 -6.75
C SER A 156 -7.24 11.13 -7.99
N ILE A 157 -6.83 9.88 -8.19
CA ILE A 157 -7.02 9.17 -9.45
C ILE A 157 -7.52 7.73 -9.26
N ASN A 158 -8.24 7.23 -10.26
CA ASN A 158 -8.31 5.81 -10.55
C ASN A 158 -7.30 5.50 -11.67
N LEU A 159 -6.49 4.45 -11.48
CA LEU A 159 -5.43 4.04 -12.40
C LEU A 159 -5.73 2.64 -12.95
N TYR A 160 -5.59 2.48 -14.26
CA TYR A 160 -5.75 1.21 -14.95
C TYR A 160 -4.49 0.87 -15.75
N PHE A 161 -3.97 -0.35 -15.56
CA PHE A 161 -2.90 -0.92 -16.38
C PHE A 161 -3.50 -2.06 -17.19
N GLY A 162 -3.53 -1.90 -18.52
CA GLY A 162 -4.32 -2.76 -19.40
C GLY A 162 -5.82 -2.66 -19.10
N ARG A 163 -6.41 -3.76 -18.59
CA ARG A 163 -7.83 -3.82 -18.19
C ARG A 163 -8.03 -3.89 -16.68
N THR A 164 -6.95 -3.85 -15.92
CA THR A 164 -6.99 -4.09 -14.47
C THR A 164 -7.01 -2.76 -13.73
N SER A 165 -7.95 -2.61 -12.81
CA SER A 165 -7.95 -1.49 -11.86
C SER A 165 -6.89 -1.73 -10.80
N LEU A 166 -6.00 -0.77 -10.60
CA LEU A 166 -4.99 -0.84 -9.55
C LEU A 166 -5.63 -0.86 -8.16
N THR A 167 -6.67 -0.06 -7.93
CA THR A 167 -7.38 -0.05 -6.65
C THR A 167 -7.93 -1.43 -6.31
N SER A 168 -8.61 -2.09 -7.26
CA SER A 168 -9.14 -3.44 -7.05
C SER A 168 -8.03 -4.46 -6.79
N PHE A 169 -6.91 -4.36 -7.50
CA PHE A 169 -5.75 -5.22 -7.28
C PHE A 169 -5.16 -5.04 -5.88
N MET A 170 -4.96 -3.80 -5.43
CA MET A 170 -4.38 -3.51 -4.11
C MET A 170 -5.31 -3.95 -2.96
N VAL A 171 -6.63 -3.85 -3.15
CA VAL A 171 -7.62 -4.38 -2.19
C VAL A 171 -7.59 -5.91 -2.16
N TYR A 172 -7.54 -6.56 -3.33
CA TYR A 172 -7.44 -8.02 -3.42
C TYR A 172 -6.20 -8.56 -2.70
N GLN A 173 -5.05 -7.88 -2.87
CA GLN A 173 -3.79 -8.20 -2.18
C GLN A 173 -3.77 -7.79 -0.70
N LYS A 174 -4.88 -7.26 -0.15
CA LYS A 174 -5.00 -6.83 1.25
C LYS A 174 -4.04 -5.69 1.65
N TYR A 175 -3.56 -4.89 0.69
CA TYR A 175 -2.71 -3.73 0.97
C TYR A 175 -3.48 -2.47 1.36
N CYS A 176 -4.75 -2.36 0.96
CA CYS A 176 -5.62 -1.25 1.32
C CYS A 176 -7.09 -1.66 1.38
N VAL A 177 -7.92 -0.75 1.88
CA VAL A 177 -9.39 -0.82 1.83
C VAL A 177 -9.91 0.35 0.98
N ALA A 178 -10.94 0.11 0.18
CA ALA A 178 -11.64 1.17 -0.54
C ALA A 178 -12.75 1.77 0.34
N GLU A 179 -12.77 3.10 0.52
CA GLU A 179 -13.72 3.80 1.40
C GLU A 179 -15.18 3.72 0.92
N ASP A 180 -15.40 3.45 -0.37
CA ASP A 180 -16.72 3.34 -1.01
C ASP A 180 -17.14 1.90 -1.38
N CYS A 181 -16.55 0.88 -0.75
CA CYS A 181 -16.98 -0.50 -1.02
C CYS A 181 -18.23 -0.85 -0.22
N SER A 182 -19.39 -0.38 -0.67
CA SER A 182 -20.68 -0.97 -0.29
C SER A 182 -21.03 -2.22 -1.10
N ASP A 183 -20.28 -2.54 -2.16
CA ASP A 183 -20.43 -3.78 -2.94
C ASP A 183 -19.07 -4.21 -3.49
N ILE A 184 -18.49 -5.28 -2.94
CA ILE A 184 -17.49 -6.07 -3.66
C ILE A 184 -18.32 -6.89 -4.67
N PRO A 185 -18.17 -6.72 -6.00
CA PRO A 185 -18.53 -7.80 -6.89
C PRO A 185 -17.54 -8.91 -6.54
N GLU A 186 -18.05 -9.93 -5.85
CA GLU A 186 -17.40 -11.21 -5.64
C GLU A 186 -16.89 -11.66 -7.01
N LEU A 187 -15.61 -11.39 -7.26
CA LEU A 187 -14.94 -11.89 -8.44
C LEU A 187 -14.91 -13.39 -8.22
N GLU A 188 -15.72 -14.12 -8.99
CA GLU A 188 -15.79 -15.58 -9.01
C GLU A 188 -14.37 -16.13 -8.96
N LEU A 189 -13.96 -16.52 -7.76
CA LEU A 189 -12.79 -17.33 -7.55
C LEU A 189 -13.07 -18.61 -8.33
N LEU A 190 -12.08 -19.08 -9.08
CA LEU A 190 -12.07 -20.45 -9.55
C LEU A 190 -12.10 -21.32 -8.29
N GLU A 191 -13.30 -21.75 -7.91
CA GLU A 191 -13.53 -22.71 -6.84
C GLU A 191 -12.82 -24.00 -7.27
N GLY A 192 -11.60 -24.17 -6.76
CA GLY A 192 -11.14 -25.51 -6.45
C GLY A 192 -12.02 -26.00 -5.32
N ASP A 193 -12.71 -27.13 -5.53
CA ASP A 193 -13.54 -27.81 -4.54
C ASP A 193 -12.72 -28.14 -3.26
N PHE A 194 -12.58 -27.16 -2.36
CA PHE A 194 -12.15 -27.42 -1.00
C PHE A 194 -13.42 -27.68 -0.18
N PRO A 195 -13.54 -28.84 0.50
CA PRO A 195 -14.69 -29.10 1.35
C PRO A 195 -14.76 -28.02 2.43
N ILE A 196 -15.83 -27.21 2.37
CA ILE A 196 -16.10 -26.15 3.33
C ILE A 196 -16.28 -26.82 4.70
N LEU A 197 -15.25 -26.69 5.55
CA LEU A 197 -15.35 -27.09 6.95
C LEU A 197 -16.39 -26.17 7.64
N PRO A 198 -17.32 -26.73 8.42
CA PRO A 198 -18.31 -25.92 9.10
C PRO A 198 -17.65 -24.91 10.04
N SER A 199 -18.18 -23.68 10.03
CA SER A 199 -17.76 -22.64 10.96
C SER A 199 -18.10 -23.04 12.41
N TYR A 200 -17.26 -22.63 13.35
CA TYR A 200 -17.52 -22.85 14.76
C TYR A 200 -18.80 -22.13 15.19
N MET A 201 -19.67 -22.84 15.90
CA MET A 201 -20.82 -22.22 16.56
C MET A 201 -20.31 -21.24 17.62
N LEU A 202 -20.64 -19.96 17.44
CA LEU A 202 -20.33 -18.95 18.45
C LEU A 202 -21.20 -19.17 19.70
N PRO A 203 -20.66 -18.98 20.90
CA PRO A 203 -21.46 -19.05 22.11
C PRO A 203 -22.50 -17.93 22.13
N PRO A 204 -23.68 -18.16 22.73
CA PRO A 204 -24.66 -17.10 22.92
C PRO A 204 -24.06 -15.98 23.78
N LEU A 205 -24.16 -14.75 23.28
CA LEU A 205 -23.68 -13.57 24.00
C LEU A 205 -24.71 -13.14 25.06
N PRO A 206 -24.26 -12.60 26.21
CA PRO A 206 -25.13 -12.06 27.25
C PRO A 206 -25.86 -10.80 26.76
N SER A 207 -27.03 -10.52 27.34
CA SER A 207 -27.76 -9.29 27.02
C SER A 207 -27.15 -8.07 27.72
N PRO A 208 -27.23 -6.87 27.13
CA PRO A 208 -26.74 -5.65 27.79
C PRO A 208 -27.40 -5.44 29.16
N GLY A 209 -26.59 -5.36 30.21
CA GLY A 209 -27.04 -5.19 31.60
C GLY A 209 -27.00 -6.46 32.45
N ASP A 210 -26.78 -7.63 31.84
CA ASP A 210 -26.63 -8.89 32.58
C ASP A 210 -25.29 -8.94 33.32
N THR A 211 -25.33 -9.35 34.59
CA THR A 211 -24.14 -9.64 35.40
C THR A 211 -24.02 -11.14 35.61
N PHE A 212 -22.90 -11.72 35.21
CA PHE A 212 -22.62 -13.15 35.35
C PHE A 212 -21.16 -13.36 35.77
N PRO A 213 -20.86 -14.44 36.51
CA PRO A 213 -19.51 -14.72 36.95
C PRO A 213 -18.64 -15.13 35.77
N VAL A 214 -17.48 -14.48 35.64
CA VAL A 214 -16.48 -14.80 34.62
C VAL A 214 -15.12 -14.98 35.23
N ARG A 215 -14.29 -15.79 34.58
CA ARG A 215 -12.87 -15.86 34.86
C ARG A 215 -12.12 -15.10 33.77
N VAL A 216 -11.33 -14.11 34.16
CA VAL A 216 -10.40 -13.46 33.24
C VAL A 216 -9.32 -14.47 32.89
N THR A 217 -9.21 -14.80 31.60
CA THR A 217 -8.20 -15.75 31.11
C THR A 217 -6.97 -15.03 30.57
N HIS A 218 -7.16 -13.85 29.98
CA HIS A 218 -6.06 -13.08 29.41
C HIS A 218 -6.39 -11.59 29.43
N LEU A 219 -5.38 -10.76 29.71
CA LEU A 219 -5.52 -9.30 29.77
C LEU A 219 -4.54 -8.70 28.77
N VAL A 220 -5.06 -8.14 27.67
CA VAL A 220 -4.23 -7.58 26.59
C VAL A 220 -3.94 -6.11 26.85
N SER A 221 -4.95 -5.36 27.28
CA SER A 221 -4.83 -3.95 27.64
C SER A 221 -5.92 -3.56 28.65
N PRO A 222 -5.90 -2.35 29.24
CA PRO A 222 -7.00 -1.88 30.10
C PRO A 222 -8.37 -1.83 29.41
N LYS A 223 -8.41 -1.91 28.07
CA LYS A 223 -9.63 -1.89 27.26
C LYS A 223 -9.96 -3.24 26.62
N GLU A 224 -9.11 -4.25 26.78
CA GLU A 224 -9.24 -5.53 26.08
C GLU A 224 -8.87 -6.69 27.00
N VAL A 225 -9.88 -7.51 27.30
CA VAL A 225 -9.80 -8.62 28.24
C VAL A 225 -10.54 -9.81 27.67
N TYR A 226 -9.91 -10.98 27.72
CA TYR A 226 -10.54 -12.25 27.40
C TYR A 226 -11.07 -12.89 28.66
N ILE A 227 -12.31 -13.35 28.58
CA ILE A 227 -13.04 -13.94 29.69
C ILE A 227 -13.60 -15.30 29.27
N CYS A 228 -13.62 -16.22 30.22
CA CYS A 228 -14.26 -17.52 30.08
C CYS A 228 -15.52 -17.53 30.96
N LEU A 229 -16.65 -17.86 30.35
CA LEU A 229 -17.90 -18.15 31.03
C LEU A 229 -17.73 -19.48 31.79
N ASP A 230 -18.00 -19.51 33.08
CA ASP A 230 -17.96 -20.74 33.87
C ASP A 230 -19.39 -21.32 33.99
N PRO A 231 -19.76 -22.35 33.21
CA PRO A 231 -21.14 -22.86 33.19
C PRO A 231 -21.50 -23.55 34.52
N SER A 232 -20.49 -24.04 35.25
CA SER A 232 -20.64 -24.86 36.45
C SER A 232 -21.22 -24.11 37.66
N LYS A 233 -21.35 -22.77 37.59
CA LYS A 233 -21.93 -21.93 38.65
C LYS A 233 -23.24 -21.25 38.28
N ASN A 234 -23.73 -21.40 37.05
CA ASN A 234 -24.96 -20.76 36.58
C ASN A 234 -26.24 -21.59 36.81
N LEU A 235 -26.14 -22.77 37.44
CA LEU A 235 -27.29 -23.64 37.70
C LEU A 235 -27.95 -23.33 39.05
N MET A 236 -28.47 -22.12 39.22
CA MET A 236 -29.58 -21.87 40.17
C MET A 236 -30.49 -20.77 39.63
N LYS A 237 -31.37 -21.14 38.69
CA LYS A 237 -32.77 -20.68 38.62
C LYS A 237 -33.55 -21.61 37.68
N GLN A 238 -34.62 -22.20 38.23
CA GLN A 238 -35.48 -23.20 37.63
C GLN A 238 -36.43 -22.61 36.58
N SER A 239 -36.73 -23.35 35.51
CA SER A 239 -38.10 -23.80 35.18
C SER A 239 -38.13 -24.76 33.98
N THR A 240 -38.53 -26.00 34.28
CA THR A 240 -39.30 -26.99 33.49
C THR A 240 -39.75 -26.61 32.06
N THR A 241 -39.37 -27.40 31.05
CA THR A 241 -40.27 -28.33 30.31
C THR A 241 -39.46 -29.20 29.33
N GLU A 242 -39.96 -30.40 29.09
CA GLU A 242 -39.40 -31.52 28.32
C GLU A 242 -39.13 -31.18 26.84
N GLY A 243 -38.12 -31.84 26.26
CA GLY A 243 -37.79 -31.78 24.84
C GLY A 243 -36.50 -32.52 24.53
N ASP A 244 -36.64 -33.80 24.19
CA ASP A 244 -35.60 -34.73 23.78
C ASP A 244 -34.86 -34.24 22.52
N ALA A 245 -33.52 -34.31 22.53
CA ALA A 245 -32.68 -34.28 21.34
C ALA A 245 -31.33 -34.90 21.68
N ASN A 246 -31.24 -36.21 21.46
CA ASN A 246 -30.01 -37.00 21.43
C ASN A 246 -28.95 -36.30 20.56
N CYS A 247 -27.80 -35.96 21.15
CA CYS A 247 -26.64 -35.44 20.44
C CYS A 247 -25.54 -36.50 20.55
N ASP A 248 -25.36 -37.28 19.49
CA ASP A 248 -24.23 -38.19 19.30
C ASP A 248 -22.95 -37.36 19.23
N SER A 249 -22.34 -37.09 20.38
CA SER A 249 -21.01 -36.51 20.44
C SER A 249 -19.99 -37.64 20.24
N GLU A 250 -19.36 -37.71 19.07
CA GLU A 250 -18.20 -38.57 18.85
C GLU A 250 -17.13 -38.29 19.91
N SER A 251 -16.61 -39.35 20.52
CA SER A 251 -15.64 -39.22 21.60
C SER A 251 -14.28 -38.75 21.06
N LEU A 252 -13.54 -38.00 21.86
CA LEU A 252 -12.19 -37.51 21.51
C LEU A 252 -11.26 -38.64 21.05
N ASP A 253 -11.45 -39.85 21.58
CA ASP A 253 -10.69 -41.05 21.21
C ASP A 253 -11.02 -41.57 19.80
N GLU A 254 -12.25 -41.40 19.33
CA GLU A 254 -12.65 -41.75 17.97
C GLU A 254 -12.12 -40.74 16.95
N ALA A 255 -12.18 -39.44 17.27
CA ALA A 255 -11.60 -38.38 16.45
C ALA A 255 -10.07 -38.52 16.32
N LEU A 256 -9.38 -38.85 17.41
CA LEU A 256 -7.93 -39.10 17.39
C LEU A 256 -7.56 -40.35 16.58
N LYS A 257 -8.36 -41.42 16.65
CA LYS A 257 -8.16 -42.62 15.81
C LYS A 257 -8.38 -42.34 14.33
N TRP A 258 -9.34 -41.47 13.98
CA TRP A 258 -9.58 -41.06 12.60
C TRP A 258 -8.42 -40.22 12.05
N CYS A 259 -7.98 -39.19 12.78
CA CYS A 259 -6.84 -38.36 12.36
C CYS A 259 -5.57 -39.18 12.13
N ASN A 260 -5.26 -40.11 13.04
CA ASN A 260 -4.07 -40.97 12.94
C ASN A 260 -4.12 -41.91 11.71
N LYS A 261 -5.30 -42.26 11.21
CA LYS A 261 -5.47 -43.10 10.02
C LYS A 261 -5.22 -42.35 8.71
N SER A 262 -5.36 -41.03 8.74
CA SER A 262 -5.23 -40.13 7.58
C SER A 262 -3.89 -39.38 7.56
N VAL A 263 -2.97 -39.69 8.48
CA VAL A 263 -1.67 -39.00 8.61
C VAL A 263 -0.83 -39.09 7.33
N GLU A 264 -0.90 -40.20 6.61
CA GLU A 264 -0.16 -40.39 5.34
C GLU A 264 -0.74 -39.59 4.16
N CYS A 265 -1.93 -39.01 4.30
CA CYS A 265 -2.54 -38.14 3.29
C CYS A 265 -2.23 -36.66 3.48
N PHE A 266 -1.55 -36.26 4.56
CA PHE A 266 -1.11 -34.88 4.69
C PHE A 266 0.12 -34.63 3.81
N PRO A 267 0.11 -33.55 3.01
CA PRO A 267 1.28 -33.20 2.22
C PRO A 267 2.47 -32.95 3.16
N LEU A 268 3.61 -33.56 2.83
CA LEU A 268 4.86 -33.30 3.55
C LEU A 268 5.15 -31.80 3.45
N LEU A 269 5.32 -31.14 4.59
CA LEU A 269 5.78 -29.75 4.68
C LEU A 269 7.22 -29.68 4.14
N THR A 270 7.34 -29.55 2.82
CA THR A 270 8.63 -29.34 2.17
C THR A 270 8.82 -27.85 1.91
N HIS A 271 9.84 -27.33 2.59
CA HIS A 271 10.49 -26.04 2.40
C HIS A 271 9.70 -24.79 2.81
N PHE A 272 9.90 -24.40 4.08
CA PHE A 272 9.93 -23.00 4.46
C PHE A 272 11.18 -22.37 3.81
N GLN A 273 10.99 -21.34 3.00
CA GLN A 273 12.05 -20.46 2.52
C GLN A 273 11.78 -19.04 3.03
#